data_AF-A0A958B2T9-F1
#
_entry.id   AF-A0A958B2T9-F1
#
_cell.length_a   1.000
_cell.length_b   1.000
_cell.length_c   1.000
_cell.angle_alpha   90.00
_cell.angle_beta   90.00
_cell.angle_gamma   90.00
#
_symmetry.space_group_name_H-M   'P 1'
#
loop_
_entity.id
_entity.type
_entity.pdbx_description
1 polymer ?
#
loop_
_entity_poly.entity_id
_entity_poly.type
_entity_poly.pdbx_seq_one_letter_code
_entity_poly.pdbx_strand_id
1 'polypeptide(L)'
;EVDTTQYPDGEYVLSLRVVDATTSNYTEYLVPVTIANAGATPAEAEAETPAVESTAAVTETVAMTETVAMTETVAMTETVEAPAVAAAAPTAMTNGLDVAEGAELLGTVDVTGYAAGDNVERWDLHLFPGGDDSQSAMIGIATGSPDGEFSVEIDTTQYPDGDYVLSLRLVDGTTGNYQEYLVPVTIANAEAS
;
A
#
# COMPACT_ATOMS: atom_id res chain seq x y z
N GLU A 1 -8.32 13.80 -17.90
CA GLU A 1 -9.30 12.78 -18.32
C GLU A 1 -8.69 11.39 -18.17
N VAL A 2 -9.52 10.39 -17.87
CA VAL A 2 -9.13 8.97 -17.91
C VAL A 2 -9.35 8.48 -19.34
N ASP A 3 -8.32 7.91 -19.96
CA ASP A 3 -8.44 7.27 -21.27
C ASP A 3 -9.01 5.86 -21.11
N THR A 4 -10.30 5.71 -21.38
CA THR A 4 -10.99 4.42 -21.19
C THR A 4 -10.59 3.37 -22.24
N THR A 5 -9.94 3.75 -23.35
CA THR A 5 -9.57 2.83 -24.43
C THR A 5 -8.53 1.78 -24.02
N GLN A 6 -7.86 2.00 -22.89
CA GLN A 6 -6.91 1.06 -22.31
C GLN A 6 -7.55 -0.04 -21.45
N TYR A 7 -8.85 0.06 -21.18
CA TYR A 7 -9.58 -0.92 -20.39
C TYR A 7 -10.55 -1.69 -21.28
N PRO A 8 -10.67 -3.02 -21.14
CA PRO A 8 -11.67 -3.81 -21.86
C PRO A 8 -13.10 -3.31 -21.63
N ASP A 9 -14.00 -3.56 -22.59
CA ASP A 9 -15.43 -3.30 -22.39
C ASP A 9 -15.97 -4.23 -21.28
N GLY A 10 -16.74 -3.68 -20.34
CA GLY A 10 -17.23 -4.45 -19.20
C GLY A 10 -17.76 -3.62 -18.03
N GLU A 11 -18.19 -4.31 -16.98
CA GLU A 11 -18.58 -3.72 -15.70
C GLU A 11 -17.36 -3.56 -14.80
N TYR A 12 -17.22 -2.39 -14.19
CA TYR A 12 -16.14 -2.02 -13.29
C TYR A 12 -16.73 -1.40 -12.04
N VAL A 13 -15.93 -1.32 -10.98
CA VAL A 13 -16.25 -0.53 -9.78
C VAL A 13 -15.11 0.45 -9.55
N LEU A 14 -15.44 1.74 -9.57
CA LEU A 14 -14.52 2.77 -9.09
C LEU A 14 -14.54 2.75 -7.56
N SER A 15 -13.38 2.51 -6.96
CA SER A 15 -13.21 2.64 -5.52
C SER A 15 -12.54 3.98 -5.21
N LEU A 16 -13.16 4.75 -4.31
CA LEU A 16 -12.54 5.90 -3.65
C LEU A 16 -12.29 5.54 -2.19
N ARG A 17 -11.03 5.53 -1.79
CA ARG A 17 -10.62 5.36 -0.39
C ARG A 17 -10.23 6.71 0.20
N VAL A 18 -10.93 7.11 1.25
CA VAL A 18 -10.57 8.26 2.07
C VAL A 18 -9.78 7.73 3.26
N VAL A 19 -8.48 7.92 3.23
CA VAL A 19 -7.55 7.45 4.26
C VAL A 19 -7.41 8.51 5.35
N ASP A 20 -7.57 8.09 6.59
CA ASP A 20 -7.25 8.90 7.76
C ASP A 20 -5.73 9.03 7.89
N ALA A 21 -5.24 10.26 7.75
CA ALA A 21 -3.80 10.56 7.70
C ALA A 21 -3.05 10.25 9.01
N THR A 22 -3.75 10.01 10.12
CA THR A 22 -3.12 9.75 11.42
C THR A 22 -3.10 8.27 11.75
N THR A 23 -4.14 7.54 11.35
CA THR A 23 -4.36 6.16 11.77
C THR A 23 -4.25 5.15 10.63
N SER A 24 -4.09 5.61 9.38
CA SER A 24 -4.07 4.78 8.16
C SER A 24 -5.32 3.91 7.93
N ASN A 25 -6.36 4.11 8.75
CA ASN A 25 -7.68 3.54 8.48
C ASN A 25 -8.31 4.22 7.27
N TYR A 26 -9.27 3.57 6.60
CA TYR A 26 -9.96 4.18 5.48
C TYR A 26 -11.48 3.97 5.52
N THR A 27 -12.19 4.91 4.89
CA THR A 27 -13.57 4.74 4.47
C THR A 27 -13.60 4.57 2.96
N GLU A 28 -14.30 3.55 2.47
CA GLU A 28 -14.37 3.23 1.05
C GLU A 28 -15.75 3.57 0.46
N TYR A 29 -15.74 4.12 -0.75
CA TYR A 29 -16.92 4.38 -1.56
C TYR A 29 -16.79 3.63 -2.88
N LEU A 30 -17.79 2.83 -3.21
CA LEU A 30 -17.83 2.01 -4.42
C LEU A 30 -18.86 2.58 -5.40
N VAL A 31 -18.42 2.86 -6.63
CA VAL A 31 -19.29 3.36 -7.71
C VAL A 31 -19.21 2.38 -8.89
N PRO A 32 -20.27 1.61 -9.18
CA PRO A 32 -20.30 0.77 -10.37
C PRO A 32 -20.33 1.63 -11.63
N VAL A 33 -19.52 1.27 -12.62
CA VAL A 33 -19.44 1.93 -13.92
C VAL A 33 -19.34 0.88 -15.03
N THR A 34 -19.72 1.25 -16.25
CA THR A 34 -19.58 0.40 -17.43
C THR A 34 -18.67 1.09 -18.43
N ILE A 35 -17.61 0.41 -18.83
CA ILE A 35 -16.75 0.84 -19.93
C ILE A 35 -17.28 0.19 -21.21
N ALA A 36 -17.57 1.03 -22.22
CA ALA A 36 -18.13 0.62 -23.50
C ALA A 36 -17.44 1.36 -24.65
N ASN A 37 -16.15 1.10 -24.82
CA ASN A 37 -15.30 1.73 -25.84
C ASN A 37 -15.76 1.38 -27.26
N ALA A 38 -16.33 0.19 -27.49
CA ALA A 38 -16.85 -0.19 -28.80
C ALA A 38 -18.02 0.68 -29.32
N GLY A 39 -18.60 1.54 -28.47
CA GLY A 39 -19.69 2.46 -28.84
C GLY A 39 -19.33 3.95 -28.87
N ALA A 40 -18.10 4.33 -28.49
CA ALA A 40 -17.74 5.74 -28.33
C ALA A 40 -17.38 6.39 -29.67
N THR A 41 -18.20 7.36 -30.11
CA THR A 41 -17.76 8.34 -31.13
C THR A 41 -16.88 9.37 -30.40
N PRO A 42 -15.64 9.66 -30.86
CA PRO A 42 -14.75 10.58 -30.15
C PRO A 42 -15.41 11.95 -29.94
N ALA A 43 -15.51 12.38 -28.68
CA ALA A 43 -15.99 13.71 -28.33
C ALA A 43 -14.86 14.73 -28.55
N GLU A 44 -15.15 15.76 -29.32
CA GLU A 44 -14.24 16.88 -29.59
C GLU A 44 -14.03 17.70 -28.29
N ALA A 45 -12.77 17.97 -27.95
CA ALA A 45 -12.38 18.60 -26.70
C ALA A 45 -12.91 20.05 -26.59
N GLU A 46 -13.74 20.32 -25.57
CA GLU A 46 -14.10 21.69 -25.18
C GLU A 46 -13.40 22.09 -23.87
N ALA A 47 -12.92 23.33 -23.86
CA ALA A 47 -11.94 23.89 -22.93
C ALA A 47 -12.45 24.11 -21.49
N GLU A 48 -11.57 23.85 -20.51
CA GLU A 48 -11.81 24.07 -19.09
C GLU A 48 -11.80 25.57 -18.69
N THR A 49 -12.68 25.94 -17.76
CA THR A 49 -12.64 27.19 -16.98
C THR A 49 -12.49 26.84 -15.49
N PRO A 50 -11.67 27.56 -14.70
CA PRO A 50 -11.31 27.11 -13.35
C PRO A 50 -12.13 27.73 -12.21
N ALA A 51 -12.02 27.04 -11.06
CA ALA A 51 -12.04 27.50 -9.67
C ALA A 51 -13.38 27.70 -8.95
N VAL A 52 -13.49 27.00 -7.80
CA VAL A 52 -14.10 27.57 -6.59
C VAL A 52 -13.31 27.13 -5.36
N GLU A 53 -12.85 28.13 -4.60
CA GLU A 53 -12.19 28.02 -3.32
C GLU A 53 -13.18 27.56 -2.23
N SER A 54 -12.70 26.78 -1.25
CA SER A 54 -13.43 26.54 -0.01
C SER A 54 -12.54 26.83 1.20
N THR A 55 -12.79 27.99 1.78
CA THR A 55 -12.33 28.49 3.07
C THR A 55 -12.93 27.70 4.23
N ALA A 56 -12.11 27.28 5.20
CA ALA A 56 -12.54 27.17 6.59
C ALA A 56 -11.33 27.23 7.54
N ALA A 57 -11.31 28.25 8.39
CA ALA A 57 -10.43 28.39 9.53
C ALA A 57 -11.04 27.65 10.74
N VAL A 58 -10.22 26.96 11.53
CA VAL A 58 -10.51 26.69 12.94
C VAL A 58 -9.23 26.87 13.75
N THR A 59 -9.30 27.87 14.63
CA THR A 59 -8.38 28.17 15.72
C THR A 59 -8.70 27.24 16.89
N GLU A 60 -7.72 26.59 17.50
CA GLU A 60 -7.75 26.36 18.95
C GLU A 60 -6.34 26.20 19.55
N THR A 61 -6.08 27.04 20.54
CA THR A 61 -4.90 27.07 21.41
C THR A 61 -5.33 26.63 22.80
N VAL A 62 -4.69 25.62 23.40
CA VAL A 62 -4.50 25.55 24.86
C VAL A 62 -3.18 24.83 25.18
N ALA A 63 -2.36 25.48 26.00
CA ALA A 63 -1.12 24.99 26.57
C ALA A 63 -1.34 24.28 27.93
N MET A 64 -0.33 23.50 28.36
CA MET A 64 0.08 23.12 29.74
C MET A 64 0.37 21.60 29.81
N THR A 65 1.38 21.07 30.51
CA THR A 65 2.53 21.57 31.27
C THR A 65 3.43 20.36 31.53
N GLU A 66 4.73 20.65 31.66
CA GLU A 66 5.85 19.79 32.04
C GLU A 66 5.65 19.01 33.36
N THR A 67 6.23 17.81 33.50
CA THR A 67 6.95 17.41 34.74
C THR A 67 7.84 16.18 34.53
N VAL A 68 9.10 16.32 34.94
CA VAL A 68 10.16 15.30 34.98
C VAL A 68 10.10 14.52 36.30
N ALA A 69 10.30 13.20 36.26
CA ALA A 69 10.84 12.44 37.39
C ALA A 69 11.58 11.19 36.90
N MET A 70 12.91 11.21 37.03
CA MET A 70 13.76 10.01 37.09
C MET A 70 13.64 9.41 38.49
N THR A 71 13.39 8.10 38.58
CA THR A 71 13.75 7.31 39.77
C THR A 71 14.29 5.96 39.33
N GLU A 72 15.58 5.80 39.61
CA GLU A 72 16.42 4.61 39.49
C GLU A 72 16.03 3.57 40.56
N THR A 73 15.92 2.30 40.19
CA THR A 73 15.92 1.18 41.13
C THR A 73 16.73 0.02 40.55
N VAL A 74 17.91 -0.17 41.13
CA VAL A 74 18.83 -1.29 40.89
C VAL A 74 18.25 -2.56 41.49
N ALA A 75 18.07 -3.60 40.68
CA ALA A 75 17.87 -4.97 41.16
C ALA A 75 19.02 -5.85 40.63
N MET A 76 19.88 -6.29 41.55
CA MET A 76 20.85 -7.35 41.31
C MET A 76 20.09 -8.66 41.13
N THR A 77 20.21 -9.30 39.97
CA THR A 77 19.82 -10.69 39.76
C THR A 77 21.06 -11.53 39.46
N GLU A 78 21.32 -12.52 40.31
CA GLU A 78 22.37 -13.51 40.09
C GLU A 78 22.15 -14.24 38.77
N THR A 79 23.16 -14.22 37.92
CA THR A 79 23.17 -14.90 36.62
C THR A 79 23.70 -16.33 36.82
N VAL A 80 22.84 -17.33 36.61
CA VAL A 80 23.28 -18.72 36.43
C VAL A 80 23.71 -18.86 34.97
N GLU A 81 25.02 -19.03 34.76
CA GLU A 81 25.66 -19.12 33.45
C GLU A 81 25.28 -20.46 32.76
N ALA A 82 24.25 -20.42 31.91
CA ALA A 82 23.96 -21.46 30.93
C ALA A 82 24.89 -21.27 29.71
N PRO A 83 25.35 -22.34 29.04
CA PRO A 83 26.32 -22.22 27.95
C PRO A 83 25.76 -21.31 26.85
N ALA A 84 26.50 -20.23 26.56
CA ALA A 84 26.18 -19.30 25.49
C ALA A 84 26.18 -20.05 24.16
N VAL A 85 24.99 -20.42 23.68
CA VAL A 85 24.76 -20.63 22.26
C VAL A 85 25.02 -19.27 21.62
N ALA A 86 26.09 -19.17 20.84
CA ALA A 86 26.36 -17.96 20.07
C ALA A 86 25.11 -17.66 19.24
N ALA A 87 24.39 -16.60 19.63
CA ALA A 87 23.30 -16.08 18.83
C ALA A 87 23.87 -15.78 17.45
N ALA A 88 23.35 -16.46 16.43
CA ALA A 88 23.66 -16.11 15.06
C ALA A 88 23.39 -14.61 14.88
N ALA A 89 24.35 -13.88 14.30
CA ALA A 89 24.12 -12.48 13.97
C ALA A 89 22.84 -12.38 13.12
N PRO A 90 21.95 -11.40 13.39
CA PRO A 90 20.74 -11.24 12.61
C PRO A 90 21.12 -11.09 11.13
N THR A 91 20.57 -11.94 10.28
CA THR A 91 20.66 -11.74 8.84
C THR A 91 20.02 -10.41 8.51
N ALA A 92 20.74 -9.53 7.83
CA ALA A 92 20.18 -8.26 7.37
C ALA A 92 18.99 -8.57 6.44
N MET A 93 17.79 -8.18 6.86
CA MET A 93 16.59 -8.30 6.05
C MET A 93 16.72 -7.35 4.85
N THR A 94 16.36 -7.84 3.67
CA THR A 94 16.44 -7.07 2.42
C THR A 94 15.07 -6.49 2.12
N ASN A 95 15.01 -5.21 1.73
CA ASN A 95 13.77 -4.57 1.33
C ASN A 95 13.13 -5.31 0.15
N GLY A 96 11.81 -5.54 0.22
CA GLY A 96 11.07 -6.29 -0.79
C GLY A 96 9.85 -7.03 -0.23
N LEU A 97 9.18 -7.76 -1.11
CA LEU A 97 8.06 -8.64 -0.78
C LEU A 97 8.57 -10.07 -0.55
N ASP A 98 8.03 -10.75 0.45
CA ASP A 98 8.25 -12.18 0.70
C ASP A 98 7.20 -13.01 -0.04
N VAL A 99 7.16 -12.82 -1.37
CA VAL A 99 6.26 -13.50 -2.29
C VAL A 99 7.09 -14.09 -3.41
N ALA A 100 6.89 -15.37 -3.72
CA ALA A 100 7.60 -16.01 -4.81
C ALA A 100 7.15 -15.42 -6.16
N GLU A 101 8.08 -15.23 -7.10
CA GLU A 101 7.74 -14.86 -8.47
C GLU A 101 6.84 -15.93 -9.10
N GLY A 102 5.72 -15.49 -9.69
CA GLY A 102 4.70 -16.36 -10.28
C GLY A 102 3.83 -17.09 -9.25
N ALA A 103 3.81 -16.64 -7.99
CA ALA A 103 2.92 -17.23 -6.99
C ALA A 103 1.45 -17.09 -7.39
N GLU A 104 0.67 -18.14 -7.13
CA GLU A 104 -0.79 -18.12 -7.25
C GLU A 104 -1.42 -17.64 -5.94
N LEU A 105 -2.23 -16.59 -6.00
CA LEU A 105 -2.95 -16.01 -4.87
C LEU A 105 -4.45 -16.32 -4.98
N LEU A 106 -5.06 -16.81 -3.89
CA LEU A 106 -6.45 -17.28 -3.86
C LEU A 106 -7.12 -16.91 -2.54
N GLY A 107 -8.36 -16.39 -2.60
CA GLY A 107 -9.12 -16.03 -1.41
C GLY A 107 -8.44 -14.92 -0.61
N THR A 108 -8.38 -15.09 0.71
CA THR A 108 -7.68 -14.17 1.61
C THR A 108 -6.24 -14.64 1.82
N VAL A 109 -5.27 -13.80 1.46
CA VAL A 109 -3.83 -14.09 1.59
C VAL A 109 -3.12 -13.03 2.41
N ASP A 110 -2.20 -13.44 3.27
CA ASP A 110 -1.27 -12.53 3.94
C ASP A 110 -0.05 -12.30 3.04
N VAL A 111 0.12 -11.07 2.57
CA VAL A 111 1.32 -10.64 1.86
C VAL A 111 2.26 -9.96 2.84
N THR A 112 3.43 -10.58 3.04
CA THR A 112 4.47 -10.08 3.93
C THR A 112 5.63 -9.47 3.16
N GLY A 113 6.41 -8.64 3.84
CA GLY A 113 7.61 -8.05 3.26
C GLY A 113 8.43 -7.30 4.30
N TYR A 114 9.50 -6.68 3.84
CA TYR A 114 10.37 -5.83 4.64
C TYR A 114 10.52 -4.48 3.96
N ALA A 115 10.31 -3.41 4.73
CA ALA A 115 10.41 -2.04 4.27
C ALA A 115 11.04 -1.17 5.37
N ALA A 116 12.30 -0.81 5.19
CA ALA A 116 13.02 0.12 6.07
C ALA A 116 14.07 0.94 5.32
N GLY A 117 14.42 2.11 5.84
CA GLY A 117 15.54 2.91 5.35
C GLY A 117 15.59 4.31 5.97
N ASP A 118 16.78 4.91 6.02
CA ASP A 118 17.03 6.16 6.76
C ASP A 118 16.21 7.38 6.29
N ASN A 119 15.83 7.42 5.01
CA ASN A 119 15.05 8.53 4.41
C ASN A 119 13.71 8.07 3.83
N VAL A 120 13.26 6.87 4.18
CA VAL A 120 11.95 6.40 3.73
C VAL A 120 10.89 7.03 4.64
N GLU A 121 9.89 7.69 4.06
CA GLU A 121 8.75 8.25 4.80
C GLU A 121 7.68 7.19 5.02
N ARG A 122 7.41 6.39 3.98
CA ARG A 122 6.41 5.33 3.99
C ARG A 122 6.70 4.31 2.92
N TRP A 123 6.05 3.16 3.03
CA TRP A 123 5.90 2.24 1.92
C TRP A 123 4.47 2.25 1.40
N ASP A 124 4.31 2.07 0.08
CA ASP A 124 3.03 1.92 -0.58
C ASP A 124 3.02 0.58 -1.33
N LEU A 125 2.00 -0.24 -1.09
CA LEU A 125 1.75 -1.52 -1.77
C LEU A 125 0.66 -1.31 -2.83
N HIS A 126 0.97 -1.70 -4.05
CA HIS A 126 0.08 -1.62 -5.20
C HIS A 126 -0.07 -2.97 -5.90
N LEU A 127 -1.13 -3.08 -6.69
CA LEU A 127 -1.41 -4.21 -7.57
C LEU A 127 -1.65 -3.68 -8.99
N PHE A 128 -0.94 -4.23 -9.96
CA PHE A 128 -1.05 -3.89 -11.38
C PHE A 128 -1.67 -5.05 -12.16
N PRO A 129 -2.85 -4.88 -12.80
CA PRO A 129 -3.52 -5.91 -13.58
C PRO A 129 -2.89 -6.10 -14.96
N GLY A 130 -2.98 -7.32 -15.48
CA GLY A 130 -2.52 -7.67 -16.83
C GLY A 130 -1.05 -8.07 -16.91
N GLY A 131 -0.40 -8.28 -15.76
CA GLY A 131 1.03 -8.65 -15.69
C GLY A 131 1.99 -7.55 -16.16
N ASP A 132 1.51 -6.30 -16.21
CA ASP A 132 2.27 -5.16 -16.74
C ASP A 132 2.18 -3.99 -15.75
N ASP A 133 3.33 -3.36 -15.46
CA ASP A 133 3.48 -2.27 -14.51
C ASP A 133 3.28 -0.88 -15.12
N SER A 134 2.76 -0.81 -16.35
CA SER A 134 2.39 0.47 -16.97
C SER A 134 1.36 1.17 -16.08
N GLN A 135 1.73 2.36 -15.64
CA GLN A 135 1.10 3.16 -14.58
C GLN A 135 -0.40 3.48 -14.78
N SER A 136 -1.04 3.05 -15.87
CA SER A 136 -2.43 3.35 -16.21
C SER A 136 -3.44 2.62 -15.31
N ALA A 137 -3.16 1.41 -14.83
CA ALA A 137 -4.15 0.57 -14.12
C ALA A 137 -3.76 0.19 -12.67
N MET A 138 -3.03 1.06 -11.98
CA MET A 138 -2.56 0.81 -10.61
C MET A 138 -3.72 0.78 -9.58
N ILE A 139 -3.80 -0.29 -8.78
CA ILE A 139 -4.70 -0.41 -7.64
C ILE A 139 -3.88 -0.22 -6.36
N GLY A 140 -4.22 0.78 -5.54
CA GLY A 140 -3.63 0.94 -4.20
C GLY A 140 -4.17 -0.10 -3.23
N ILE A 141 -3.28 -0.88 -2.61
CA ILE A 141 -3.64 -1.92 -1.65
C ILE A 141 -3.51 -1.39 -0.24
N ALA A 142 -2.33 -0.92 0.14
CA ALA A 142 -2.02 -0.47 1.49
C ALA A 142 -0.86 0.54 1.51
N THR A 143 -0.77 1.29 2.61
CA THR A 143 0.34 2.19 2.94
C THR A 143 0.73 1.94 4.38
N GLY A 144 2.01 2.04 4.71
CA GLY A 144 2.47 1.90 6.10
C GLY A 144 3.82 2.53 6.39
N SER A 145 4.19 2.50 7.67
CA SER A 145 5.45 3.04 8.18
C SER A 145 6.63 2.12 7.82
N PRO A 146 7.82 2.68 7.53
CA PRO A 146 9.00 1.92 7.14
C PRO A 146 9.77 1.39 8.37
N ASP A 147 9.06 0.70 9.26
CA ASP A 147 9.57 0.22 10.55
C ASP A 147 10.15 -1.22 10.45
N GLY A 148 10.29 -1.77 9.24
CA GLY A 148 10.81 -3.11 8.98
C GLY A 148 9.75 -4.06 8.42
N GLU A 149 9.53 -5.19 9.09
CA GLU A 149 8.60 -6.22 8.64
C GLU A 149 7.14 -5.72 8.63
N PHE A 150 6.39 -6.10 7.61
CA PHE A 150 4.95 -5.81 7.51
C PHE A 150 4.17 -7.05 7.04
N SER A 151 2.86 -7.05 7.31
CA SER A 151 1.90 -8.05 6.82
C SER A 151 0.62 -7.33 6.40
N VAL A 152 0.14 -7.59 5.19
CA VAL A 152 -1.09 -7.03 4.64
C VAL A 152 -2.00 -8.19 4.23
N GLU A 153 -3.18 -8.24 4.84
CA GLU A 153 -4.23 -9.17 4.42
C GLU A 153 -4.89 -8.64 3.13
N ILE A 154 -4.87 -9.46 2.07
CA ILE A 154 -5.47 -9.14 0.77
C ILE A 154 -6.57 -10.17 0.49
N ASP A 155 -7.81 -9.71 0.40
CA ASP A 155 -8.90 -10.51 -0.17
C ASP A 155 -8.87 -10.40 -1.70
N THR A 156 -8.34 -11.44 -2.34
CA THR A 156 -8.16 -11.54 -3.78
C THR A 156 -9.44 -11.84 -4.54
N THR A 157 -10.54 -12.22 -3.86
CA THR A 157 -11.84 -12.46 -4.52
C THR A 157 -12.46 -11.18 -5.10
N GLN A 158 -11.92 -10.03 -4.72
CA GLN A 158 -12.31 -8.71 -5.21
C GLN A 158 -11.67 -8.35 -6.56
N TYR A 159 -10.70 -9.14 -7.03
CA TYR A 159 -10.00 -8.90 -8.30
C TYR A 159 -10.32 -10.01 -9.30
N PRO A 160 -10.46 -9.70 -10.61
CA PRO A 160 -10.60 -10.70 -11.65
C PRO A 160 -9.44 -11.70 -11.66
N ASP A 161 -9.70 -12.94 -12.03
CA ASP A 161 -8.62 -13.91 -12.24
C ASP A 161 -7.72 -13.49 -13.41
N GLY A 162 -6.42 -13.75 -13.30
CA GLY A 162 -5.43 -13.40 -14.32
C GLY A 162 -4.07 -13.04 -13.75
N ASP A 163 -3.21 -12.51 -14.62
CA ASP A 163 -1.85 -12.10 -14.28
C ASP A 163 -1.81 -10.69 -13.68
N TYR A 164 -0.98 -10.52 -12.66
CA TYR A 164 -0.78 -9.28 -11.95
C TYR A 164 0.69 -9.05 -11.60
N VAL A 165 1.03 -7.83 -11.21
CA VAL A 165 2.29 -7.48 -10.56
C VAL A 165 1.99 -6.81 -9.22
N LEU A 166 2.52 -7.36 -8.13
CA LEU A 166 2.60 -6.67 -6.84
C LEU A 166 3.78 -5.71 -6.88
N SER A 167 3.54 -4.46 -6.47
CA SER A 167 4.58 -3.43 -6.39
C SER A 167 4.67 -2.88 -4.99
N LEU A 168 5.87 -2.98 -4.39
CA LEU A 168 6.23 -2.29 -3.16
C LEU A 168 7.06 -1.07 -3.52
N ARG A 169 6.56 0.12 -3.16
CA ARG A 169 7.29 1.39 -3.31
C ARG A 169 7.76 1.89 -1.95
N LEU A 170 9.05 2.15 -1.79
CA LEU A 170 9.61 2.90 -0.66
C LEU A 170 9.68 4.37 -1.07
N VAL A 171 8.84 5.21 -0.48
CA VAL A 171 8.77 6.64 -0.82
C VAL A 171 9.79 7.40 0.01
N ASP A 172 10.66 8.15 -0.68
CA ASP A 172 11.66 9.02 -0.06
C ASP A 172 10.99 10.27 0.51
N GLY A 173 11.19 10.50 1.82
CA GLY A 173 10.53 11.58 2.56
C GLY A 173 11.05 12.99 2.25
N THR A 174 12.14 13.11 1.50
CA THR A 174 12.70 14.42 1.14
C THR A 174 12.29 14.84 -0.26
N THR A 175 12.28 13.89 -1.19
CA THR A 175 12.11 14.14 -2.62
C THR A 175 10.77 13.67 -3.17
N GLY A 176 10.07 12.79 -2.46
CA GLY A 176 8.84 12.15 -2.92
C GLY A 176 9.04 11.14 -4.06
N ASN A 177 10.29 10.87 -4.46
CA ASN A 177 10.62 9.77 -5.37
C ASN A 177 10.45 8.43 -4.66
N TYR A 178 10.55 7.33 -5.39
CA TYR A 178 10.46 6.00 -4.80
C TYR A 178 11.45 5.02 -5.39
N GLN A 179 11.82 4.05 -4.55
CA GLN A 179 12.42 2.79 -4.99
C GLN A 179 11.31 1.74 -5.10
N GLU A 180 11.30 0.96 -6.17
CA GLU A 180 10.23 0.02 -6.47
C GLU A 180 10.73 -1.43 -6.54
N TYR A 181 9.95 -2.35 -5.98
CA TYR A 181 10.16 -3.79 -6.03
C TYR A 181 8.91 -4.44 -6.61
N LEU A 182 9.09 -5.22 -7.67
CA LEU A 182 8.01 -5.82 -8.44
C LEU A 182 8.05 -7.34 -8.28
N VAL A 183 6.89 -7.95 -8.05
CA VAL A 183 6.73 -9.41 -8.00
C VAL A 183 5.55 -9.80 -8.89
N PRO A 184 5.77 -10.51 -10.01
CA PRO A 184 4.67 -11.04 -10.80
C PRO A 184 3.94 -12.14 -10.03
N VAL A 185 2.61 -12.16 -10.10
CA VAL A 185 1.73 -13.14 -9.44
C VAL A 185 0.52 -13.44 -10.33
N THR A 186 -0.18 -14.52 -10.05
CA THR A 186 -1.45 -14.87 -10.70
C THR A 186 -2.55 -14.94 -9.65
N ILE A 187 -3.69 -14.30 -9.90
CA ILE A 187 -4.90 -14.45 -9.08
C ILE A 187 -5.79 -15.52 -9.73
N ALA A 188 -6.19 -16.53 -8.96
CA ALA A 188 -6.90 -17.72 -9.47
C ALA A 188 -8.04 -18.17 -8.55
N ASN A 189 -9.06 -17.33 -8.33
CA ASN A 189 -10.18 -17.64 -7.44
C ASN A 189 -11.19 -18.63 -8.03
N ALA A 190 -11.30 -18.75 -9.36
CA ALA A 190 -12.23 -19.69 -10.00
C ALA A 190 -11.89 -21.17 -9.75
N GLU A 191 -10.63 -21.50 -9.44
CA GLU A 191 -10.17 -22.86 -9.17
C GLU A 191 -10.45 -23.29 -7.70
N ALA A 192 -11.01 -22.41 -6.85
CA ALA A 192 -11.27 -22.68 -5.44
C ALA A 192 -12.59 -23.44 -5.15
N SER A 193 -13.25 -24.00 -6.17
CA SER A 193 -14.56 -24.67 -6.07
C SER A 193 -14.50 -26.18 -5.83
#